data_AF-A0AAP0MGM1-F1
#
_entry.id   AF-A0AAP0MGM1-F1
#
_cell.length_a   1.000
_cell.length_b   1.000
_cell.length_c   1.000
_cell.angle_alpha   90.00
_cell.angle_beta   90.00
_cell.angle_gamma   90.00
#
_symmetry.space_group_name_H-M   'P 1'
#
loop_
_entity.id
_entity.type
_entity.pdbx_description
1 polymer ?
#
loop_
_entity_poly.entity_id
_entity_poly.type
_entity_poly.pdbx_seq_one_letter_code
_entity_poly.pdbx_strand_id
1 'polypeptide(L)'
;MSGEENERLCVVTGGRGFAARHLVEMLIRYDMFSVRIADLSDSIALEPHEEQGILGEALRSGRAHYVSFDLRHKAQVLQALQGAEVVFHMAAPNSSINNHKLHHSVNVEGTKNVIDACAELKVKRLIYTSSPSVVFDGVHGIINGNEALPYPPKHNDFYSATKAEGEALVIKANGTNGLLTCCIRPSSIFGPGDRLLVPSLVAAARAGKSKFIIGDGNNVYDFTYVANVAHAHICAERALASEVTVAEKAAGQAYFVTNMESIKFWEFVSLILEGLGYQRPRIKIPAFVMMPIAHMVELTYRLLGPYGMKVPQLTPSRVRLLSCSRTFDCSKAKDLLGYMPIVPLEEGIKRTVDSYSHLRAENQLKRVGPSKASVLLGSGRVADTLLWKDKKWTLTAVLILVAIYYIFIVPGYTIITAFSKLLLLMLIFLVIHSFLPEKIFGYTLEKIPASSFHLSDEKSLRLAHSVASSWNTSITVLKSLSKGCYLPINTKLAWGHITSEPIHQRSHVESHGSLASGHQTDLVPLSLESWTARIPLAFVIFYMYEKKEQEIDSIVLEALSIGGKFKSNIARKFLTSKKND
;
A
#
# COMPACT_ATOMS: atom_id res chain seq x y z
N MET A 1 17.40 -64.24 1.27
CA MET A 1 16.72 -63.13 0.58
C MET A 1 16.08 -62.26 1.66
N SER A 2 16.87 -61.35 2.22
CA SER A 2 16.37 -60.27 3.07
C SER A 2 15.55 -59.34 2.18
N GLY A 3 14.26 -59.20 2.47
CA GLY A 3 13.35 -58.37 1.68
C GLY A 3 13.89 -56.94 1.60
N GLU A 4 14.05 -56.42 0.39
CA GLU A 4 14.15 -54.99 0.15
C GLU A 4 12.86 -54.37 0.72
N GLU A 5 12.94 -53.75 1.89
CA GLU A 5 11.92 -52.78 2.30
C GLU A 5 11.92 -51.71 1.21
N ASN A 6 10.86 -51.69 0.41
CA ASN A 6 10.69 -50.73 -0.68
C ASN A 6 10.90 -49.32 -0.11
N GLU A 7 11.95 -48.64 -0.55
CA GLU A 7 12.34 -47.34 -0.03
C GLU A 7 11.16 -46.37 -0.17
N ARG A 8 10.66 -45.85 0.96
CA ARG A 8 9.47 -44.99 0.95
C ARG A 8 9.87 -43.64 0.37
N LEU A 9 9.24 -43.23 -0.73
CA LEU A 9 9.56 -41.97 -1.40
C LEU A 9 8.55 -40.88 -1.03
N CYS A 10 9.07 -39.68 -0.72
CA CYS A 10 8.27 -38.46 -0.66
C CYS A 10 8.71 -37.45 -1.73
N VAL A 11 7.79 -36.60 -2.18
CA VAL A 11 8.07 -35.51 -3.12
C VAL A 11 7.72 -34.18 -2.47
N VAL A 12 8.64 -33.22 -2.52
CA VAL A 12 8.40 -31.83 -2.08
C VAL A 12 8.44 -30.93 -3.31
N THR A 13 7.27 -30.47 -3.76
CA THR A 13 7.19 -29.51 -4.88
C THR A 13 7.52 -28.11 -4.40
N GLY A 14 8.24 -27.33 -5.20
CA GLY A 14 8.76 -26.04 -4.74
C GLY A 14 9.83 -26.23 -3.66
N GLY A 15 10.53 -27.37 -3.69
CA GLY A 15 11.43 -27.83 -2.63
C GLY A 15 12.60 -26.89 -2.32
N ARG A 16 12.89 -25.92 -3.21
CA ARG A 16 13.90 -24.88 -2.98
C ARG A 16 13.34 -23.62 -2.33
N GLY A 17 12.02 -23.53 -2.17
CA GLY A 17 11.34 -22.41 -1.52
C GLY A 17 11.71 -22.28 -0.04
N PHE A 18 11.54 -21.08 0.51
CA PHE A 18 11.92 -20.75 1.88
C PHE A 18 11.40 -21.78 2.91
N ALA A 19 10.09 -21.99 3.01
CA ALA A 19 9.54 -22.96 3.96
C ALA A 19 9.83 -24.42 3.58
N ALA A 20 9.91 -24.72 2.28
CA ALA A 20 10.10 -26.07 1.78
C ALA A 20 11.50 -26.62 2.08
N ARG A 21 12.55 -25.78 2.05
CA ARG A 21 13.90 -26.19 2.44
C ARG A 21 13.97 -26.73 3.86
N HIS A 22 13.29 -26.07 4.81
CA HIS A 22 13.21 -26.52 6.20
C HIS A 22 12.44 -27.85 6.32
N LEU A 23 11.42 -28.08 5.48
CA LEU A 23 10.72 -29.37 5.42
C LEU A 23 11.64 -30.46 4.85
N VAL A 24 12.34 -30.20 3.75
CA VAL A 24 13.29 -31.14 3.14
C VAL A 24 14.36 -31.55 4.14
N GLU A 25 14.98 -30.60 4.83
CA GLU A 25 15.95 -30.90 5.89
C GLU A 25 15.36 -31.76 7.00
N MET A 26 14.14 -31.46 7.43
CA MET A 26 13.47 -32.20 8.50
C MET A 26 13.13 -33.63 8.07
N LEU A 27 12.68 -33.82 6.83
CA LEU A 27 12.42 -35.15 6.24
C LEU A 27 13.71 -35.99 6.17
N ILE A 28 14.81 -35.38 5.71
CA ILE A 28 16.13 -36.04 5.65
C ILE A 28 16.63 -36.42 7.06
N ARG A 29 16.41 -35.57 8.06
CA ARG A 29 16.82 -35.83 9.45
C ARG A 29 16.01 -36.95 10.10
N TYR A 30 14.71 -37.03 9.82
CA TYR A 30 13.86 -38.08 10.37
C TYR A 30 14.06 -39.43 9.67
N ASP A 31 14.71 -39.45 8.50
CA ASP A 31 15.08 -40.66 7.76
C ASP A 31 13.88 -41.59 7.50
N MET A 32 12.69 -40.99 7.36
CA MET A 32 11.43 -41.70 7.12
C MET A 32 11.20 -41.98 5.63
N PHE A 33 11.83 -41.18 4.77
CA PHE A 33 11.64 -41.20 3.32
C PHE A 33 12.94 -40.85 2.60
N SER A 34 13.14 -41.41 1.42
CA SER A 34 13.95 -40.73 0.40
C SER A 34 13.19 -39.48 -0.06
N VAL A 35 13.90 -38.39 -0.28
CA VAL A 35 13.31 -37.07 -0.54
C VAL A 35 13.56 -36.66 -1.98
N ARG A 36 12.51 -36.59 -2.79
CA ARG A 36 12.59 -35.95 -4.12
C ARG A 36 12.23 -34.47 -4.01
N ILE A 37 13.22 -33.63 -4.25
CA ILE A 37 13.12 -32.17 -4.25
C ILE A 37 12.76 -31.76 -5.68
N ALA A 38 11.51 -31.36 -5.89
CA ALA A 38 11.01 -31.01 -7.21
C ALA A 38 10.79 -29.49 -7.30
N ASP A 39 11.43 -28.81 -8.24
CA ASP A 39 11.39 -27.34 -8.34
C ASP A 39 11.55 -26.87 -9.81
N LEU A 40 11.27 -25.60 -10.10
CA LEU A 40 11.26 -25.07 -11.48
C LEU A 40 12.65 -24.89 -12.09
N SER A 41 13.69 -24.70 -11.26
CA SER A 41 15.04 -24.43 -11.77
C SER A 41 15.71 -25.69 -12.31
N ASP A 42 16.59 -25.54 -13.29
CA ASP A 42 17.29 -26.70 -13.88
C ASP A 42 18.23 -27.41 -12.90
N SER A 43 18.76 -26.69 -11.91
CA SER A 43 19.62 -27.27 -10.87
C SER A 43 19.28 -26.75 -9.48
N ILE A 44 19.67 -27.55 -8.47
CA ILE A 44 19.64 -27.13 -7.08
C ILE A 44 20.86 -26.24 -6.79
N ALA A 45 20.61 -24.95 -6.60
CA ALA A 45 21.61 -24.03 -6.05
C ALA A 45 21.63 -24.16 -4.51
N LEU A 46 22.74 -24.71 -4.01
CA LEU A 46 23.03 -24.86 -2.58
C LEU A 46 24.01 -23.77 -2.16
N GLU A 47 23.79 -23.22 -0.96
CA GLU A 47 24.82 -22.41 -0.30
C GLU A 47 25.94 -23.33 0.21
N PRO A 48 27.17 -22.83 0.42
CA PRO A 48 28.30 -23.68 0.85
C PRO A 48 27.97 -24.53 2.09
N HIS A 49 27.35 -23.93 3.10
CA HIS A 49 26.94 -24.66 4.31
C HIS A 49 25.87 -25.74 4.06
N GLU A 50 25.02 -25.59 3.02
CA GLU A 50 24.05 -26.62 2.62
C GLU A 50 24.76 -27.78 1.90
N GLU A 51 25.80 -27.50 1.11
CA GLU A 51 26.61 -28.52 0.41
C GLU A 51 27.40 -29.40 1.38
N GLN A 52 27.99 -28.81 2.42
CA GLN A 52 28.67 -29.57 3.48
C GLN A 52 27.71 -30.10 4.55
N GLY A 53 26.47 -29.61 4.57
CA GLY A 53 25.45 -29.99 5.52
C GLY A 53 24.71 -31.28 5.16
N ILE A 54 23.63 -31.53 5.92
CA ILE A 54 22.81 -32.73 5.78
C ILE A 54 22.15 -32.88 4.40
N LEU A 55 21.85 -31.76 3.74
CA LEU A 55 21.20 -31.76 2.43
C LEU A 55 22.18 -32.19 1.34
N GLY A 56 23.36 -31.58 1.30
CA GLY A 56 24.42 -31.99 0.38
C GLY A 56 24.85 -33.44 0.59
N GLU A 57 24.93 -33.91 1.84
CA GLU A 57 25.21 -35.31 2.13
C GLU A 57 24.09 -36.24 1.61
N ALA A 58 22.82 -35.91 1.86
CA ALA A 58 21.71 -36.71 1.37
C ALA A 58 21.65 -36.77 -0.17
N LEU A 59 22.02 -35.70 -0.86
CA LEU A 59 22.12 -35.67 -2.32
C LEU A 59 23.25 -36.56 -2.83
N ARG A 60 24.41 -36.58 -2.16
CA ARG A 60 25.53 -37.46 -2.52
C ARG A 60 25.24 -38.93 -2.23
N SER A 61 24.56 -39.22 -1.11
CA SER A 61 24.24 -40.57 -0.69
C SER A 61 23.04 -41.17 -1.42
N GLY A 62 22.34 -40.40 -2.27
CA GLY A 62 21.11 -40.84 -2.93
C GLY A 62 19.86 -40.86 -2.05
N ARG A 63 19.93 -40.36 -0.80
CA ARG A 63 18.73 -40.23 0.06
C ARG A 63 17.86 -39.04 -0.34
N ALA A 64 18.44 -38.06 -1.04
CA ALA A 64 17.71 -36.98 -1.67
C ALA A 64 18.02 -36.91 -3.17
N HIS A 65 17.01 -36.57 -3.97
CA HIS A 65 17.13 -36.44 -5.42
C HIS A 65 16.51 -35.14 -5.89
N TYR A 66 17.21 -34.39 -6.73
CA TYR A 66 16.68 -33.18 -7.34
C TYR A 66 16.04 -33.48 -8.70
N VAL A 67 14.86 -32.92 -8.95
CA VAL A 67 14.18 -32.99 -10.26
C VAL A 67 13.70 -31.60 -10.65
N SER A 68 14.19 -31.12 -11.80
CA SER A 68 13.63 -29.92 -12.43
C SER A 68 12.28 -30.25 -13.07
N PHE A 69 11.24 -29.49 -12.74
CA PHE A 69 9.95 -29.59 -13.39
C PHE A 69 9.12 -28.32 -13.26
N ASP A 70 8.24 -28.10 -14.23
CA ASP A 70 7.24 -27.06 -14.20
C ASP A 70 5.85 -27.65 -13.92
N LEU A 71 5.22 -27.19 -12.85
CA LEU A 71 3.86 -27.60 -12.45
C LEU A 71 2.81 -27.39 -13.53
N ARG A 72 3.05 -26.48 -14.47
CA ARG A 72 2.14 -26.19 -15.58
C ARG A 72 2.18 -27.29 -16.65
N HIS A 73 3.21 -28.15 -16.65
CA HIS A 73 3.37 -29.24 -17.62
C HIS A 73 3.04 -30.60 -16.98
N LYS A 74 1.84 -31.11 -17.24
CA LYS A 74 1.34 -32.38 -16.67
C LYS A 74 2.30 -33.57 -16.81
N ALA A 75 2.95 -33.73 -17.97
CA ALA A 75 3.90 -34.82 -18.21
C ALA A 75 5.12 -34.77 -17.26
N GLN A 76 5.63 -33.56 -16.98
CA GLN A 76 6.74 -33.39 -16.05
C GLN A 76 6.29 -33.63 -14.60
N VAL A 77 5.05 -33.24 -14.26
CA VAL A 77 4.45 -33.52 -12.95
C VAL A 77 4.35 -35.02 -12.71
N LEU A 78 3.84 -35.79 -13.69
CA LEU A 78 3.76 -37.25 -13.60
C LEU A 78 5.14 -37.87 -13.37
N GLN A 79 6.15 -37.47 -14.15
CA GLN A 79 7.52 -37.95 -13.97
C GLN A 79 8.07 -37.61 -12.58
N ALA A 80 7.85 -36.38 -12.11
CA ALA A 80 8.32 -35.93 -10.80
C ALA A 80 7.63 -36.66 -9.65
N LEU A 81 6.39 -37.12 -9.81
CA LEU A 81 5.61 -37.80 -8.76
C LEU A 81 5.73 -39.33 -8.80
N GLN A 82 6.41 -39.89 -9.80
CA GLN A 82 6.53 -41.35 -9.97
C GLN A 82 7.05 -42.06 -8.72
N GLY A 83 6.29 -43.04 -8.23
CA GLY A 83 6.64 -43.85 -7.06
C GLY A 83 6.47 -43.15 -5.70
N ALA A 84 5.95 -41.93 -5.67
CA ALA A 84 5.77 -41.18 -4.43
C ALA A 84 4.66 -41.78 -3.56
N GLU A 85 4.93 -41.98 -2.28
CA GLU A 85 3.91 -42.33 -1.31
C GLU A 85 3.15 -41.09 -0.84
N VAL A 86 3.87 -39.97 -0.67
CA VAL A 86 3.35 -38.69 -0.21
C VAL A 86 3.92 -37.52 -1.01
N VAL A 87 3.05 -36.55 -1.30
CA VAL A 87 3.42 -35.30 -1.97
C VAL A 87 3.15 -34.13 -1.03
N PHE A 88 4.21 -33.36 -0.72
CA PHE A 88 4.14 -32.07 -0.06
C PHE A 88 4.11 -30.97 -1.11
N HIS A 89 2.91 -30.47 -1.40
CA HIS A 89 2.69 -29.46 -2.42
C HIS A 89 2.86 -28.05 -1.86
N MET A 90 4.11 -27.56 -1.85
CA MET A 90 4.50 -26.24 -1.32
C MET A 90 4.80 -25.18 -2.39
N ALA A 91 4.70 -25.55 -3.67
CA ALA A 91 5.06 -24.65 -4.76
C ALA A 91 4.00 -23.56 -4.96
N ALA A 92 4.47 -22.31 -5.02
CA ALA A 92 3.66 -21.16 -5.40
C ALA A 92 4.56 -20.05 -5.94
N PRO A 93 4.08 -19.19 -6.85
CA PRO A 93 4.78 -17.96 -7.19
C PRO A 93 4.86 -17.03 -5.98
N ASN A 94 5.85 -16.12 -5.98
CA ASN A 94 5.95 -15.10 -4.95
C ASN A 94 4.67 -14.26 -4.88
N SER A 95 4.05 -14.17 -3.69
CA SER A 95 2.80 -13.46 -3.44
C SER A 95 2.88 -11.96 -3.78
N SER A 96 4.07 -11.36 -3.80
CA SER A 96 4.24 -9.95 -4.15
C SER A 96 4.15 -9.66 -5.66
N ILE A 97 4.14 -10.70 -6.52
CA ILE A 97 4.05 -10.54 -7.97
C ILE A 97 2.60 -10.21 -8.34
N ASN A 98 2.36 -9.05 -8.92
CA ASN A 98 1.03 -8.63 -9.38
C ASN A 98 0.70 -9.19 -10.78
N ASN A 99 0.57 -10.51 -10.89
CA ASN A 99 0.24 -11.19 -12.15
C ASN A 99 -0.78 -12.31 -11.92
N HIS A 100 -2.05 -12.03 -12.20
CA HIS A 100 -3.13 -13.00 -12.05
C HIS A 100 -2.92 -14.27 -12.88
N LYS A 101 -2.52 -14.13 -14.16
CA LYS A 101 -2.33 -15.27 -15.06
C LYS A 101 -1.27 -16.23 -14.53
N LEU A 102 -0.16 -15.69 -14.02
CA LEU A 102 0.90 -16.49 -13.41
C LEU A 102 0.38 -17.25 -12.18
N HIS A 103 -0.23 -16.52 -11.23
CA HIS A 103 -0.79 -17.12 -10.01
C HIS A 103 -1.82 -18.20 -10.32
N HIS A 104 -2.75 -17.94 -11.24
CA HIS A 104 -3.75 -18.93 -11.64
C HIS A 104 -3.10 -20.15 -12.32
N SER A 105 -2.18 -19.93 -13.26
CA SER A 105 -1.52 -21.04 -13.97
C SER A 105 -0.75 -21.99 -13.04
N VAL A 106 -0.19 -21.47 -11.93
CA VAL A 106 0.59 -22.30 -11.00
C VAL A 106 -0.26 -22.80 -9.84
N ASN A 107 -0.97 -21.92 -9.14
CA ASN A 107 -1.72 -22.27 -7.91
C ASN A 107 -3.04 -23.01 -8.20
N VAL A 108 -3.62 -22.84 -9.39
CA VAL A 108 -4.88 -23.51 -9.77
C VAL A 108 -4.59 -24.64 -10.74
N GLU A 109 -4.11 -24.31 -11.95
CA GLU A 109 -3.87 -25.35 -12.98
C GLU A 109 -2.71 -26.29 -12.60
N GLY A 110 -1.63 -25.76 -12.02
CA GLY A 110 -0.55 -26.59 -11.50
C GLY A 110 -1.00 -27.52 -10.37
N THR A 111 -1.86 -27.04 -9.47
CA THR A 111 -2.46 -27.88 -8.41
C THR A 111 -3.37 -28.97 -8.99
N LYS A 112 -4.16 -28.67 -10.03
CA LYS A 112 -4.95 -29.71 -10.74
C LYS A 112 -4.04 -30.78 -11.32
N ASN A 113 -2.94 -30.40 -11.97
CA ASN A 113 -1.99 -31.36 -12.51
C ASN A 113 -1.39 -32.27 -11.42
N VAL A 114 -1.10 -31.72 -10.23
CA VAL A 114 -0.62 -32.50 -9.08
C VAL A 114 -1.69 -33.47 -8.59
N ILE A 115 -2.94 -33.02 -8.45
CA ILE A 115 -4.07 -33.87 -8.04
C ILE A 115 -4.27 -35.02 -9.04
N ASP A 116 -4.30 -34.72 -10.34
CA ASP A 116 -4.43 -35.71 -11.41
C ASP A 116 -3.30 -36.75 -11.35
N ALA A 117 -2.05 -36.28 -11.22
CA ALA A 117 -0.89 -37.15 -11.13
C ALA A 117 -0.92 -38.02 -9.86
N CYS A 118 -1.36 -37.47 -8.73
CA CYS A 118 -1.56 -38.25 -7.50
C CYS A 118 -2.58 -39.38 -7.71
N ALA A 119 -3.69 -39.09 -8.38
CA ALA A 119 -4.74 -40.08 -8.66
C ALA A 119 -4.28 -41.16 -9.65
N GLU A 120 -3.51 -40.78 -10.68
CA GLU A 120 -2.98 -41.69 -11.70
C GLU A 120 -1.89 -42.61 -11.13
N LEU A 121 -1.00 -42.06 -10.33
CA LEU A 121 0.14 -42.77 -9.74
C LEU A 121 -0.17 -43.44 -8.40
N LYS A 122 -1.43 -43.36 -7.95
CA LYS A 122 -1.90 -43.92 -6.66
C LYS A 122 -1.08 -43.43 -5.46
N VAL A 123 -0.72 -42.14 -5.48
CA VAL A 123 -0.12 -41.47 -4.32
C VAL A 123 -1.12 -41.57 -3.17
N LYS A 124 -0.65 -41.93 -1.98
CA LYS A 124 -1.54 -42.15 -0.84
C LYS A 124 -1.99 -40.82 -0.22
N ARG A 125 -1.10 -39.84 -0.15
CA ARG A 125 -1.29 -38.62 0.64
C ARG A 125 -0.80 -37.37 -0.08
N LEU A 126 -1.62 -36.32 -0.09
CA LEU A 126 -1.30 -34.99 -0.63
C LEU A 126 -1.48 -33.91 0.44
N ILE A 127 -0.38 -33.30 0.86
CA ILE A 127 -0.36 -32.23 1.87
C ILE A 127 -0.04 -30.92 1.17
N TYR A 128 -1.00 -30.00 1.15
CA TYR A 128 -0.92 -28.74 0.44
C TYR A 128 -0.63 -27.57 1.38
N THR A 129 0.38 -26.77 1.07
CA THR A 129 0.63 -25.51 1.80
C THR A 129 -0.28 -24.43 1.25
N SER A 130 -1.34 -24.12 1.97
CA SER A 130 -2.26 -23.01 1.74
C SER A 130 -1.76 -21.74 2.47
N SER A 131 -2.66 -20.82 2.78
CA SER A 131 -2.37 -19.57 3.48
C SER A 131 -3.58 -19.09 4.26
N PRO A 132 -3.43 -18.42 5.41
CA PRO A 132 -4.56 -17.77 6.07
C PRO A 132 -5.21 -16.67 5.22
N SER A 133 -4.54 -16.17 4.19
CA SER A 133 -5.11 -15.15 3.31
C SER A 133 -6.29 -15.64 2.47
N VAL A 134 -6.48 -16.96 2.36
CA VAL A 134 -7.61 -17.56 1.61
C VAL A 134 -8.98 -17.21 2.22
N VAL A 135 -9.02 -16.90 3.52
CA VAL A 135 -10.24 -16.47 4.24
C VAL A 135 -10.26 -14.96 4.53
N PHE A 136 -9.29 -14.20 4.01
CA PHE A 136 -9.15 -12.78 4.31
C PHE A 136 -9.64 -11.91 3.15
N ASP A 137 -10.60 -11.04 3.43
CA ASP A 137 -11.24 -10.17 2.44
C ASP A 137 -10.44 -8.89 2.11
N GLY A 138 -9.32 -8.64 2.81
CA GLY A 138 -8.53 -7.43 2.64
C GLY A 138 -9.08 -6.21 3.38
N VAL A 139 -10.20 -6.36 4.06
CA VAL A 139 -10.98 -5.25 4.63
C VAL A 139 -11.07 -5.36 6.15
N HIS A 140 -11.50 -6.50 6.67
CA HIS A 140 -11.80 -6.69 8.07
C HIS A 140 -10.71 -7.49 8.78
N GLY A 141 -10.31 -7.06 9.97
CA GLY A 141 -9.40 -7.84 10.82
C GLY A 141 -10.04 -9.17 11.24
N ILE A 142 -9.22 -10.16 11.52
CA ILE A 142 -9.64 -11.48 12.01
C ILE A 142 -9.07 -11.66 13.41
N ILE A 143 -9.90 -12.02 14.37
CA ILE A 143 -9.48 -12.29 15.76
C ILE A 143 -9.95 -13.69 16.11
N ASN A 144 -9.01 -14.56 16.43
CA ASN A 144 -9.21 -15.97 16.75
C ASN A 144 -10.07 -16.70 15.70
N GLY A 145 -9.78 -16.44 14.43
CA GLY A 145 -10.47 -17.07 13.31
C GLY A 145 -10.15 -18.56 13.22
N ASN A 146 -11.15 -19.40 13.03
CA ASN A 146 -11.00 -20.85 12.85
C ASN A 146 -11.39 -21.28 11.43
N GLU A 147 -11.33 -22.58 11.15
CA GLU A 147 -11.57 -23.13 9.81
C GLU A 147 -13.02 -23.07 9.35
N ALA A 148 -13.96 -22.62 10.20
CA ALA A 148 -15.33 -22.34 9.78
C ALA A 148 -15.46 -21.02 9.00
N LEU A 149 -14.42 -20.18 8.98
CA LEU A 149 -14.41 -18.96 8.18
C LEU A 149 -14.55 -19.29 6.68
N PRO A 150 -15.52 -18.69 5.98
CA PRO A 150 -15.73 -18.95 4.56
C PRO A 150 -14.65 -18.28 3.71
N TYR A 151 -14.50 -18.76 2.47
CA TYR A 151 -13.79 -17.98 1.46
C TYR A 151 -14.57 -16.69 1.18
N PRO A 152 -13.92 -15.51 1.20
CA PRO A 152 -14.60 -14.26 0.92
C PRO A 152 -15.01 -14.20 -0.55
N PRO A 153 -16.09 -13.46 -0.89
CA PRO A 153 -16.52 -13.28 -2.28
C PRO A 153 -15.49 -12.48 -3.10
N LYS A 154 -14.64 -11.70 -2.43
CA LYS A 154 -13.55 -10.94 -3.02
C LYS A 154 -12.34 -10.97 -2.10
N HIS A 155 -11.23 -11.52 -2.60
CA HIS A 155 -9.96 -11.54 -1.89
C HIS A 155 -9.20 -10.22 -2.00
N ASN A 156 -8.24 -10.02 -1.10
CA ASN A 156 -7.35 -8.87 -1.09
C ASN A 156 -6.46 -8.77 -2.35
N ASP A 157 -6.02 -9.91 -2.87
CA ASP A 157 -5.08 -10.02 -3.99
C ASP A 157 -5.24 -11.33 -4.77
N PHE A 158 -4.64 -11.36 -5.97
CA PHE A 158 -4.71 -12.51 -6.88
C PHE A 158 -4.06 -13.77 -6.31
N TYR A 159 -3.03 -13.62 -5.47
CA TYR A 159 -2.41 -14.75 -4.79
C TYR A 159 -3.43 -15.41 -3.86
N SER A 160 -4.10 -14.64 -3.02
CA SER A 160 -5.07 -15.14 -2.05
C SER A 160 -6.26 -15.80 -2.72
N ALA A 161 -6.78 -15.22 -3.81
CA ALA A 161 -7.87 -15.82 -4.59
C ALA A 161 -7.47 -17.18 -5.18
N THR A 162 -6.35 -17.23 -5.89
CA THR A 162 -5.88 -18.46 -6.56
C THR A 162 -5.44 -19.55 -5.58
N LYS A 163 -4.90 -19.17 -4.40
CA LYS A 163 -4.62 -20.14 -3.32
C LYS A 163 -5.90 -20.71 -2.71
N ALA A 164 -6.97 -19.92 -2.58
CA ALA A 164 -8.27 -20.39 -2.11
C ALA A 164 -8.90 -21.38 -3.10
N GLU A 165 -8.82 -21.09 -4.40
CA GLU A 165 -9.25 -22.02 -5.45
C GLU A 165 -8.44 -23.33 -5.43
N GLY A 166 -7.12 -23.24 -5.33
CA GLY A 166 -6.25 -24.43 -5.19
C GLY A 166 -6.56 -25.25 -3.94
N GLU A 167 -6.80 -24.61 -2.80
CA GLU A 167 -7.19 -25.27 -1.55
C GLU A 167 -8.53 -26.01 -1.70
N ALA A 168 -9.53 -25.37 -2.31
CA ALA A 168 -10.83 -25.99 -2.57
C ALA A 168 -10.71 -27.23 -3.47
N LEU A 169 -9.83 -27.20 -4.48
CA LEU A 169 -9.55 -28.34 -5.35
C LEU A 169 -8.92 -29.51 -4.57
N VAL A 170 -7.93 -29.24 -3.72
CA VAL A 170 -7.26 -30.27 -2.90
C VAL A 170 -8.22 -30.89 -1.89
N ILE A 171 -9.05 -30.09 -1.22
CA ILE A 171 -10.09 -30.58 -0.31
C ILE A 171 -11.07 -31.49 -1.06
N LYS A 172 -11.53 -31.05 -2.24
CA LYS A 172 -12.47 -31.82 -3.08
C LYS A 172 -11.88 -33.15 -3.58
N ALA A 173 -10.57 -33.21 -3.79
CA ALA A 173 -9.89 -34.42 -4.26
C ALA A 173 -9.80 -35.53 -3.20
N ASN A 174 -10.05 -35.21 -1.93
CA ASN A 174 -9.98 -36.19 -0.84
C ASN A 174 -10.90 -37.40 -1.08
N GLY A 175 -10.37 -38.60 -0.82
CA GLY A 175 -11.05 -39.88 -1.03
C GLY A 175 -11.05 -40.38 -2.48
N THR A 176 -10.71 -39.53 -3.46
CA THR A 176 -10.65 -39.95 -4.87
C THR A 176 -9.51 -40.96 -5.05
N ASN A 177 -9.83 -42.18 -5.50
CA ASN A 177 -8.88 -43.29 -5.65
C ASN A 177 -8.07 -43.61 -4.37
N GLY A 178 -8.64 -43.34 -3.19
CA GLY A 178 -7.97 -43.55 -1.90
C GLY A 178 -6.95 -42.47 -1.52
N LEU A 179 -6.88 -41.36 -2.26
CA LEU A 179 -6.02 -40.22 -1.94
C LEU A 179 -6.53 -39.49 -0.69
N LEU A 180 -5.71 -39.39 0.34
CA LEU A 180 -5.99 -38.56 1.52
C LEU A 180 -5.34 -37.19 1.35
N THR A 181 -6.08 -36.11 1.63
CA THR A 181 -5.57 -34.75 1.47
C THR A 181 -5.60 -33.95 2.77
N CYS A 182 -4.70 -32.97 2.90
CA CYS A 182 -4.67 -32.04 4.03
C CYS A 182 -4.14 -30.68 3.56
N CYS A 183 -4.74 -29.58 4.03
CA CYS A 183 -4.31 -28.22 3.69
C CYS A 183 -3.78 -27.49 4.94
N ILE A 184 -2.55 -27.00 4.89
CA ILE A 184 -1.92 -26.26 5.99
C ILE A 184 -1.94 -24.77 5.70
N ARG A 185 -2.51 -23.95 6.58
CA ARG A 185 -2.59 -22.48 6.49
C ARG A 185 -1.61 -21.84 7.49
N PRO A 186 -0.30 -21.78 7.18
CA PRO A 186 0.67 -21.22 8.11
C PRO A 186 0.57 -19.70 8.19
N SER A 187 0.57 -19.13 9.41
CA SER A 187 0.47 -17.68 9.59
C SER A 187 1.82 -16.99 9.51
N SER A 188 1.94 -15.96 8.66
CA SER A 188 3.09 -15.04 8.54
C SER A 188 4.45 -15.69 8.83
N ILE A 189 4.88 -16.59 7.95
CA ILE A 189 6.09 -17.41 8.15
C ILE A 189 7.32 -16.50 8.28
N PHE A 190 8.15 -16.74 9.27
CA PHE A 190 9.43 -16.04 9.46
C PHE A 190 10.52 -17.02 9.90
N GLY A 191 11.79 -16.66 9.66
CA GLY A 191 12.93 -17.51 10.00
C GLY A 191 14.16 -17.29 9.13
N PRO A 192 15.25 -18.04 9.39
CA PRO A 192 16.42 -18.09 8.54
C PRO A 192 16.08 -18.48 7.10
N GLY A 193 16.50 -17.67 6.13
CA GLY A 193 16.22 -17.89 4.70
C GLY A 193 14.97 -17.19 4.15
N ASP A 194 14.19 -16.50 5.00
CA ASP A 194 13.14 -15.57 4.59
C ASP A 194 13.66 -14.47 3.62
N ARG A 195 13.10 -14.45 2.41
CA ARG A 195 13.47 -13.49 1.36
C ARG A 195 12.57 -12.27 1.27
N LEU A 196 11.50 -12.22 2.08
CA LEU A 196 10.44 -11.22 1.94
C LEU A 196 10.31 -10.35 3.18
N LEU A 197 10.05 -10.91 4.35
CA LEU A 197 9.67 -10.12 5.53
C LEU A 197 10.88 -9.39 6.13
N VAL A 198 11.92 -10.11 6.56
CA VAL A 198 13.12 -9.48 7.17
C VAL A 198 13.81 -8.50 6.21
N PRO A 199 14.10 -8.86 4.93
CA PRO A 199 14.72 -7.92 4.00
C PRO A 199 13.85 -6.67 3.75
N SER A 200 12.53 -6.80 3.70
CA SER A 200 11.62 -5.64 3.54
C SER A 200 11.63 -4.73 4.76
N LEU A 201 11.68 -5.28 5.98
CA LEU A 201 11.79 -4.50 7.21
C LEU A 201 13.13 -3.73 7.25
N VAL A 202 14.23 -4.39 6.92
CA VAL A 202 15.56 -3.77 6.85
C VAL A 202 15.60 -2.69 5.77
N ALA A 203 15.04 -2.94 4.58
CA ALA A 203 14.95 -1.94 3.52
C ALA A 203 14.14 -0.71 3.95
N ALA A 204 13.02 -0.92 4.65
CA ALA A 204 12.23 0.17 5.23
C ALA A 204 13.01 0.94 6.30
N ALA A 205 13.78 0.27 7.14
CA ALA A 205 14.62 0.88 8.16
C ALA A 205 15.77 1.71 7.57
N ARG A 206 16.48 1.17 6.58
CA ARG A 206 17.52 1.88 5.80
C ARG A 206 16.96 3.10 5.06
N ALA A 207 15.70 3.05 4.65
CA ALA A 207 14.98 4.18 4.05
C ALA A 207 14.45 5.21 5.07
N GLY A 208 14.64 4.98 6.38
CA GLY A 208 14.13 5.83 7.45
C GLY A 208 12.62 5.74 7.68
N LYS A 209 11.95 4.75 7.06
CA LYS A 209 10.49 4.54 7.13
C LYS A 209 10.07 3.70 8.34
N SER A 210 10.99 2.98 8.99
CA SER A 210 10.69 2.13 10.16
C SER A 210 10.34 2.91 11.43
N LYS A 211 10.42 4.24 11.41
CA LYS A 211 10.10 5.08 12.59
C LYS A 211 8.60 5.13 12.88
N PHE A 212 7.77 4.80 11.90
CA PHE A 212 6.33 4.96 11.95
C PHE A 212 5.60 3.68 12.29
N ILE A 213 4.60 3.80 13.16
CA ILE A 213 3.60 2.81 13.50
C ILE A 213 2.30 3.27 12.83
N ILE A 214 1.71 2.45 11.98
CA ILE A 214 0.42 2.74 11.35
C ILE A 214 -0.69 2.20 12.24
N GLY A 215 -1.64 3.06 12.60
CA GLY A 215 -2.67 2.77 13.59
C GLY A 215 -2.24 3.10 15.02
N ASP A 216 -2.91 2.49 15.99
CA ASP A 216 -2.65 2.69 17.42
C ASP A 216 -1.50 1.82 17.96
N GLY A 217 -1.06 0.83 17.17
CA GLY A 217 0.00 -0.11 17.49
C GLY A 217 -0.44 -1.32 18.33
N ASN A 218 -1.74 -1.49 18.58
CA ASN A 218 -2.26 -2.58 19.41
C ASN A 218 -2.73 -3.78 18.59
N ASN A 219 -2.55 -3.77 17.27
CA ASN A 219 -2.93 -4.89 16.42
C ASN A 219 -2.08 -6.14 16.70
N VAL A 220 -2.76 -7.26 16.92
CA VAL A 220 -2.17 -8.55 17.31
C VAL A 220 -2.12 -9.49 16.12
N TYR A 221 -0.99 -10.16 15.93
CA TYR A 221 -0.67 -11.02 14.79
C TYR A 221 -0.13 -12.37 15.27
N ASP A 222 -0.50 -13.41 14.53
CA ASP A 222 0.20 -14.68 14.60
C ASP A 222 1.35 -14.72 13.58
N PHE A 223 2.54 -15.01 14.08
CA PHE A 223 3.72 -15.34 13.29
C PHE A 223 4.08 -16.80 13.55
N THR A 224 4.53 -17.51 12.52
CA THR A 224 4.91 -18.91 12.66
C THR A 224 6.35 -19.09 12.26
N TYR A 225 7.17 -19.62 13.16
CA TYR A 225 8.56 -19.92 12.87
C TYR A 225 8.65 -21.01 11.80
N VAL A 226 9.52 -20.84 10.82
CA VAL A 226 9.59 -21.70 9.63
C VAL A 226 9.79 -23.19 9.95
N ALA A 227 10.55 -23.53 10.99
CA ALA A 227 10.71 -24.93 11.40
C ALA A 227 9.42 -25.51 12.01
N ASN A 228 8.59 -24.69 12.66
CA ASN A 228 7.27 -25.13 13.14
C ASN A 228 6.31 -25.36 11.96
N VAL A 229 6.41 -24.58 10.89
CA VAL A 229 5.66 -24.85 9.65
C VAL A 229 6.07 -26.18 9.03
N ALA A 230 7.38 -26.45 8.92
CA ALA A 230 7.88 -27.74 8.47
C ALA A 230 7.38 -28.88 9.37
N HIS A 231 7.45 -28.70 10.69
CA HIS A 231 6.95 -29.67 11.67
C HIS A 231 5.45 -29.95 11.49
N ALA A 232 4.63 -28.93 11.23
CA ALA A 232 3.21 -29.11 10.98
C ALA A 232 2.91 -29.98 9.74
N HIS A 233 3.75 -29.90 8.70
CA HIS A 233 3.61 -30.78 7.54
C HIS A 233 3.96 -32.24 7.90
N ILE A 234 4.96 -32.46 8.75
CA ILE A 234 5.28 -33.80 9.28
C ILE A 234 4.15 -34.34 10.17
N CYS A 235 3.57 -33.51 11.04
CA CYS A 235 2.41 -33.87 11.84
C CYS A 235 1.22 -34.28 10.95
N ALA A 236 0.96 -33.51 9.89
CA ALA A 236 -0.07 -33.85 8.90
C ALA A 236 0.21 -35.19 8.21
N GLU A 237 1.46 -35.43 7.80
CA GLU A 237 1.88 -36.70 7.21
C GLU A 237 1.60 -37.88 8.14
N ARG A 238 2.02 -37.77 9.41
CA ARG A 238 1.84 -38.82 10.41
C ARG A 238 0.37 -39.06 10.74
N ALA A 239 -0.43 -37.99 10.88
CA ALA A 239 -1.86 -38.11 11.14
C ALA A 239 -2.58 -38.81 9.98
N LEU A 240 -2.26 -38.47 8.73
CA LEU A 240 -2.85 -39.12 7.55
C LEU A 240 -2.34 -40.56 7.34
N ALA A 241 -1.13 -40.88 7.82
CA ALA A 241 -0.55 -42.22 7.74
C ALA A 241 -0.92 -43.14 8.92
N SER A 242 -1.64 -42.61 9.92
CA SER A 242 -2.03 -43.33 11.13
C SER A 242 -3.23 -44.28 10.89
N GLU A 243 -3.77 -44.84 11.97
CA GLU A 243 -4.97 -45.69 11.90
C GLU A 243 -6.12 -45.02 11.16
N VAL A 244 -6.93 -45.82 10.47
CA VAL A 244 -7.99 -45.36 9.56
C VAL A 244 -8.90 -44.31 10.22
N THR A 245 -9.28 -44.51 11.49
CA THR A 245 -10.18 -43.60 12.20
C THR A 245 -9.58 -42.21 12.45
N VAL A 246 -8.26 -42.13 12.64
CA VAL A 246 -7.55 -40.86 12.84
C VAL A 246 -7.28 -40.21 11.49
N ALA A 247 -6.84 -40.99 10.50
CA ALA A 247 -6.62 -40.53 9.14
C ALA A 247 -7.89 -39.94 8.51
N GLU A 248 -9.05 -40.59 8.64
CA GLU A 248 -10.33 -40.10 8.13
C GLU A 248 -10.77 -38.78 8.77
N LYS A 249 -10.49 -38.59 10.07
CA LYS A 249 -10.78 -37.33 10.77
C LYS A 249 -9.84 -36.19 10.39
N ALA A 250 -8.58 -36.51 10.04
CA ALA A 250 -7.58 -35.54 9.65
C ALA A 250 -7.63 -35.16 8.15
N ALA A 251 -8.13 -36.08 7.32
CA ALA A 251 -8.16 -35.93 5.87
C ALA A 251 -9.29 -35.00 5.37
N GLY A 252 -9.09 -34.43 4.18
CA GLY A 252 -10.07 -33.58 3.50
C GLY A 252 -10.30 -32.22 4.17
N GLN A 253 -9.36 -31.76 4.99
CA GLN A 253 -9.56 -30.57 5.82
C GLN A 253 -8.40 -29.58 5.71
N ALA A 254 -8.72 -28.32 6.01
CA ALA A 254 -7.73 -27.26 6.25
C ALA A 254 -7.45 -27.11 7.74
N TYR A 255 -6.27 -26.56 8.05
CA TYR A 255 -5.75 -26.34 9.41
C TYR A 255 -4.96 -25.03 9.48
N PHE A 256 -5.35 -24.13 10.38
CA PHE A 256 -4.50 -23.00 10.73
C PHE A 256 -3.32 -23.47 11.58
N VAL A 257 -2.12 -22.99 11.23
CA VAL A 257 -0.89 -23.30 11.94
C VAL A 257 -0.23 -22.00 12.35
N THR A 258 -0.06 -21.83 13.65
CA THR A 258 0.57 -20.66 14.29
C THR A 258 1.65 -21.12 15.28
N ASN A 259 2.41 -20.19 15.86
CA ASN A 259 3.27 -20.50 17.01
C ASN A 259 2.49 -20.68 18.33
N MET A 260 1.16 -20.59 18.33
CA MET A 260 0.31 -20.54 19.54
C MET A 260 0.65 -19.40 20.51
N GLU A 261 1.44 -18.43 20.07
CA GLU A 261 1.90 -17.27 20.81
C GLU A 261 1.61 -16.02 19.97
N SER A 262 0.49 -15.36 20.24
CA SER A 262 0.13 -14.13 19.54
C SER A 262 0.95 -12.95 20.08
N ILE A 263 1.42 -12.07 19.20
CA ILE A 263 2.23 -10.91 19.57
C ILE A 263 1.70 -9.65 18.87
N LYS A 264 1.89 -8.48 19.48
CA LYS A 264 1.61 -7.22 18.78
C LYS A 264 2.49 -7.14 17.53
N PHE A 265 1.90 -6.84 16.38
CA PHE A 265 2.63 -6.75 15.11
C PHE A 265 3.85 -5.83 15.20
N TRP A 266 3.66 -4.66 15.80
CA TRP A 266 4.73 -3.67 15.96
C TRP A 266 5.77 -4.06 17.01
N GLU A 267 5.43 -4.93 17.97
CA GLU A 267 6.40 -5.52 18.88
C GLU A 267 7.30 -6.50 18.14
N PHE A 268 6.73 -7.42 17.36
CA PHE A 268 7.49 -8.34 16.52
C PHE A 268 8.45 -7.59 15.57
N VAL A 269 7.95 -6.57 14.87
CA VAL A 269 8.78 -5.72 14.00
C VAL A 269 9.89 -5.04 14.79
N SER A 270 9.61 -4.59 16.00
CA SER A 270 10.60 -3.94 16.86
C SER A 270 11.71 -4.90 17.27
N LEU A 271 11.37 -6.11 17.72
CA LEU A 271 12.36 -7.13 18.15
C LEU A 271 13.32 -7.49 17.02
N ILE A 272 12.82 -7.68 15.79
CA ILE A 272 13.66 -7.96 14.62
C ILE A 272 14.58 -6.77 14.29
N LEU A 273 14.04 -5.54 14.28
CA LEU A 273 14.82 -4.34 13.96
C LEU A 273 15.89 -4.04 15.01
N GLU A 274 15.54 -4.13 16.30
CA GLU A 274 16.45 -3.91 17.42
C GLU A 274 17.56 -4.97 17.44
N GLY A 275 17.21 -6.25 17.23
CA GLY A 275 18.20 -7.32 17.12
C GLY A 275 19.20 -7.14 15.98
N LEU A 276 18.80 -6.45 14.90
CA LEU A 276 19.68 -6.09 13.78
C LEU A 276 20.36 -4.72 13.95
N GLY A 277 20.19 -4.03 15.08
CA GLY A 277 20.81 -2.74 15.36
C GLY A 277 20.11 -1.51 14.76
N TYR A 278 18.87 -1.66 14.28
CA TYR A 278 18.06 -0.55 13.78
C TYR A 278 17.18 0.08 14.88
N GLN A 279 16.70 1.30 14.63
CA GLN A 279 15.84 2.01 15.58
C GLN A 279 14.42 1.42 15.63
N ARG A 280 13.91 1.29 16.86
CA ARG A 280 12.53 0.91 17.15
C ARG A 280 11.51 1.90 16.57
N PRO A 281 10.42 1.44 15.94
CA PRO A 281 9.27 2.28 15.59
C PRO A 281 8.68 2.97 16.82
N ARG A 282 8.41 4.29 16.77
CA ARG A 282 7.88 5.07 17.91
C ARG A 282 6.76 6.04 17.53
N ILE A 283 6.74 6.52 16.28
CA ILE A 283 5.84 7.58 15.85
C ILE A 283 4.54 6.95 15.36
N LYS A 284 3.45 7.10 16.10
CA LYS A 284 2.14 6.58 15.70
C LYS A 284 1.46 7.52 14.71
N ILE A 285 0.98 6.99 13.60
CA ILE A 285 0.15 7.70 12.63
C ILE A 285 -1.20 6.99 12.58
N PRO A 286 -2.30 7.66 12.97
CA PRO A 286 -3.63 7.06 12.93
C PRO A 286 -4.00 6.56 11.54
N ALA A 287 -4.63 5.37 11.47
CA ALA A 287 -4.99 4.75 10.20
C ALA A 287 -5.95 5.63 9.37
N PHE A 288 -6.87 6.36 10.02
CA PHE A 288 -7.80 7.27 9.33
C PHE A 288 -7.10 8.43 8.61
N VAL A 289 -5.88 8.80 9.03
CA VAL A 289 -5.04 9.79 8.33
C VAL A 289 -4.33 9.15 7.13
N MET A 290 -3.83 7.92 7.30
CA MET A 290 -3.10 7.20 6.24
C MET A 290 -4.02 6.70 5.13
N MET A 291 -5.27 6.35 5.44
CA MET A 291 -6.20 5.77 4.47
C MET A 291 -6.53 6.71 3.30
N PRO A 292 -6.90 7.99 3.48
CA PRO A 292 -7.11 8.91 2.36
C PRO A 292 -5.85 9.10 1.50
N ILE A 293 -4.68 9.21 2.13
CA ILE A 293 -3.39 9.32 1.42
C ILE A 293 -3.16 8.09 0.54
N ALA A 294 -3.43 6.90 1.08
CA ALA A 294 -3.27 5.66 0.33
C ALA A 294 -4.22 5.57 -0.87
N HIS A 295 -5.48 6.01 -0.74
CA HIS A 295 -6.42 6.07 -1.87
C HIS A 295 -5.98 7.08 -2.93
N MET A 296 -5.44 8.24 -2.52
CA MET A 296 -4.89 9.23 -3.45
C MET A 296 -3.68 8.68 -4.22
N VAL A 297 -2.79 7.96 -3.54
CA VAL A 297 -1.65 7.29 -4.17
C VAL A 297 -2.14 6.22 -5.16
N GLU A 298 -3.14 5.43 -4.79
CA GLU A 298 -3.72 4.42 -5.67
C GLU A 298 -4.39 5.05 -6.91
N LEU A 299 -5.16 6.12 -6.73
CA LEU A 299 -5.77 6.87 -7.83
C LEU A 299 -4.70 7.42 -8.78
N THR A 300 -3.64 8.00 -8.23
CA THR A 300 -2.50 8.51 -8.99
C THR A 300 -1.83 7.38 -9.78
N TYR A 301 -1.64 6.21 -9.18
CA TYR A 301 -1.10 5.04 -9.86
C TYR A 301 -2.04 4.50 -10.94
N ARG A 302 -3.35 4.53 -10.76
CA ARG A 302 -4.31 4.13 -11.82
C ARG A 302 -4.23 5.05 -13.04
N LEU A 303 -3.99 6.34 -12.81
CA LEU A 303 -3.86 7.33 -13.88
C LEU A 303 -2.48 7.28 -14.57
N LEU A 304 -1.41 7.16 -13.79
CA LEU A 304 -0.02 7.28 -14.26
C LEU A 304 0.71 5.95 -14.45
N GLY A 305 0.14 4.84 -13.98
CA GLY A 305 0.69 3.48 -14.10
C GLY A 305 0.96 3.05 -15.54
N PRO A 306 0.04 3.27 -16.50
CA PRO A 306 0.29 3.00 -17.91
C PRO A 306 1.49 3.77 -18.50
N TYR A 307 1.91 4.86 -17.85
CA TYR A 307 3.04 5.70 -18.27
C TYR A 307 4.34 5.35 -17.53
N GLY A 308 4.42 4.16 -16.91
CA GLY A 308 5.66 3.64 -16.32
C GLY A 308 5.88 3.96 -14.84
N MET A 309 4.86 4.47 -14.13
CA MET A 309 4.94 4.61 -12.66
C MET A 309 5.07 3.23 -12.01
N LYS A 310 6.02 3.06 -11.08
CA LYS A 310 6.18 1.82 -10.31
C LYS A 310 5.03 1.63 -9.33
N VAL A 311 4.67 0.37 -9.05
CA VAL A 311 3.63 0.01 -8.08
C VAL A 311 3.91 0.69 -6.72
N PRO A 312 2.98 1.47 -6.17
CA PRO A 312 3.19 2.17 -4.92
C PRO A 312 3.27 1.19 -3.75
N GLN A 313 4.17 1.48 -2.80
CA GLN A 313 4.24 0.73 -1.54
C GLN A 313 3.12 1.11 -0.57
N LEU A 314 2.53 2.30 -0.70
CA LEU A 314 1.43 2.74 0.15
C LEU A 314 0.11 2.52 -0.58
N THR A 315 -0.59 1.44 -0.23
CA THR A 315 -1.91 1.12 -0.76
C THR A 315 -2.91 0.96 0.38
N PRO A 316 -4.23 1.17 0.14
CA PRO A 316 -5.25 1.00 1.18
C PRO A 316 -5.19 -0.40 1.82
N SER A 317 -5.00 -1.44 1.00
CA SER A 317 -4.81 -2.82 1.48
C SER A 317 -3.62 -2.96 2.42
N ARG A 318 -2.47 -2.34 2.12
CA ARG A 318 -1.30 -2.39 3.01
C ARG A 318 -1.50 -1.61 4.29
N VAL A 319 -2.21 -0.48 4.26
CA VAL A 319 -2.54 0.26 5.50
C VAL A 319 -3.38 -0.63 6.42
N ARG A 320 -4.41 -1.29 5.88
CA ARG A 320 -5.24 -2.24 6.63
C ARG A 320 -4.44 -3.43 7.15
N LEU A 321 -3.55 -3.97 6.32
CA LEU A 321 -2.61 -5.05 6.71
C LEU A 321 -1.67 -4.64 7.86
N LEU A 322 -1.42 -3.35 8.06
CA LEU A 322 -0.53 -2.86 9.12
C LEU A 322 -1.30 -2.38 10.35
N SER A 323 -2.62 -2.15 10.24
CA SER A 323 -3.46 -1.62 11.31
C SER A 323 -4.48 -2.61 11.90
N CYS A 324 -4.88 -3.65 11.17
CA CYS A 324 -5.92 -4.59 11.61
C CYS A 324 -5.32 -5.88 12.16
N SER A 325 -5.83 -6.38 13.30
CA SER A 325 -5.41 -7.65 13.92
C SER A 325 -5.71 -8.87 13.03
N ARG A 326 -4.86 -9.90 13.16
CA ARG A 326 -4.99 -11.20 12.49
C ARG A 326 -4.47 -12.31 13.40
N THR A 327 -5.38 -12.91 14.14
CA THR A 327 -5.10 -14.11 14.93
C THR A 327 -6.02 -15.26 14.53
N PHE A 328 -5.52 -16.49 14.63
CA PHE A 328 -6.18 -17.71 14.22
C PHE A 328 -6.13 -18.76 15.33
N ASP A 329 -7.22 -19.51 15.45
CA ASP A 329 -7.29 -20.64 16.37
C ASP A 329 -6.56 -21.85 15.77
N CYS A 330 -5.60 -22.39 16.53
CA CYS A 330 -4.78 -23.53 16.14
C CYS A 330 -5.23 -24.85 16.84
N SER A 331 -6.34 -24.82 17.59
CA SER A 331 -6.84 -25.96 18.37
C SER A 331 -7.11 -27.19 17.49
N LYS A 332 -7.71 -26.98 16.31
CA LYS A 332 -7.99 -28.07 15.37
C LYS A 332 -6.73 -28.81 14.89
N ALA A 333 -5.67 -28.07 14.59
CA ALA A 333 -4.38 -28.65 14.19
C ALA A 333 -3.73 -29.43 15.35
N LYS A 334 -3.86 -28.91 16.57
CA LYS A 334 -3.40 -29.59 17.79
C LYS A 334 -4.15 -30.91 18.01
N ASP A 335 -5.47 -30.88 17.93
CA ASP A 335 -6.31 -32.03 18.30
C ASP A 335 -6.31 -33.13 17.23
N LEU A 336 -6.32 -32.76 15.94
CA LEU A 336 -6.43 -33.74 14.84
C LEU A 336 -5.09 -34.11 14.20
N LEU A 337 -4.09 -33.22 14.22
CA LEU A 337 -2.77 -33.52 13.66
C LEU A 337 -1.72 -33.79 14.74
N GLY A 338 -2.02 -33.53 16.01
CA GLY A 338 -1.03 -33.58 17.10
C GLY A 338 0.02 -32.47 16.99
N TYR A 339 -0.29 -31.36 16.29
CA TYR A 339 0.66 -30.28 16.11
C TYR A 339 0.86 -29.47 17.40
N MET A 340 2.12 -29.32 17.79
CA MET A 340 2.58 -28.37 18.81
C MET A 340 3.86 -27.68 18.29
N PRO A 341 4.02 -26.36 18.48
CA PRO A 341 5.24 -25.67 18.08
C PRO A 341 6.46 -26.24 18.82
N ILE A 342 7.49 -26.61 18.08
CA ILE A 342 8.75 -27.15 18.62
C ILE A 342 9.78 -26.06 18.95
N VAL A 343 9.59 -24.86 18.40
CA VAL A 343 10.42 -23.68 18.68
C VAL A 343 9.51 -22.54 19.16
N PRO A 344 9.72 -22.03 20.40
CA PRO A 344 9.01 -20.85 20.89
C PRO A 344 9.27 -19.60 20.04
N LEU A 345 8.35 -18.64 20.07
CA LEU A 345 8.40 -17.42 19.26
C LEU A 345 9.67 -16.60 19.54
N GLU A 346 10.02 -16.41 20.82
CA GLU A 346 11.20 -15.63 21.23
C GLU A 346 12.50 -16.24 20.68
N GLU A 347 12.68 -17.55 20.83
CA GLU A 347 13.83 -18.28 20.30
C GLU A 347 13.85 -18.24 18.76
N GLY A 348 12.68 -18.36 18.11
CA GLY A 348 12.56 -18.21 16.67
C GLY A 348 13.01 -16.82 16.18
N ILE A 349 12.63 -15.75 16.89
CA ILE A 349 13.05 -14.38 16.59
C ILE A 349 14.56 -14.23 16.73
N LYS A 350 15.14 -14.74 17.82
CA LYS A 350 16.58 -14.72 18.05
C LYS A 350 17.37 -15.40 16.94
N ARG A 351 17.01 -16.65 16.59
CA ARG A 351 17.64 -17.40 15.49
C ARG A 351 17.49 -16.69 14.14
N THR A 352 16.35 -16.05 13.92
CA THR A 352 16.12 -15.24 12.72
C THR A 352 17.13 -14.09 12.68
N VAL A 353 17.21 -13.28 13.73
CA VAL A 353 18.15 -12.14 13.82
C VAL A 353 19.60 -12.59 13.61
N ASP A 354 20.01 -13.69 14.23
CA ASP A 354 21.38 -14.22 14.12
C ASP A 354 21.72 -14.64 12.69
N SER A 355 20.76 -15.22 11.96
CA SER A 355 20.95 -15.62 10.55
C SER A 355 21.12 -14.45 9.57
N TYR A 356 20.71 -13.23 9.95
CA TYR A 356 20.82 -12.02 9.12
C TYR A 356 21.94 -11.09 9.59
N SER A 357 23.04 -11.63 10.09
CA SER A 357 24.23 -10.85 10.49
C SER A 357 24.69 -9.87 9.40
N HIS A 358 24.63 -10.26 8.13
CA HIS A 358 24.96 -9.44 6.95
C HIS A 358 23.99 -8.25 6.70
N LEU A 359 22.81 -8.24 7.34
CA LEU A 359 21.86 -7.13 7.25
C LEU A 359 21.92 -6.19 8.45
N ARG A 360 22.75 -6.48 9.45
CA ARG A 360 22.93 -5.63 10.63
C ARG A 360 23.25 -4.19 10.22
N ALA A 361 22.82 -3.25 11.05
CA ALA A 361 23.17 -1.86 10.89
C ALA A 361 24.69 -1.72 11.12
N GLU A 362 25.47 -1.76 10.04
CA GLU A 362 26.83 -1.21 10.06
C GLU A 362 26.73 0.22 10.58
N ASN A 363 27.63 0.59 11.51
CA ASN A 363 27.71 1.90 12.16
C ASN A 363 27.18 2.95 11.22
N GLN A 364 25.91 3.37 11.41
CA GLN A 364 25.30 4.33 10.53
C GLN A 364 26.14 5.60 10.72
N LEU A 365 27.09 5.82 9.80
CA LEU A 365 27.61 7.13 9.51
C LEU A 365 26.35 7.97 9.40
N LYS A 366 26.11 8.80 10.43
CA LYS A 366 25.07 9.83 10.41
C LYS A 366 25.16 10.38 9.00
N ARG A 367 24.08 10.36 8.23
CA ARG A 367 24.08 11.02 6.92
C ARG A 367 24.35 12.49 7.18
N VAL A 368 25.63 12.86 7.21
CA VAL A 368 26.14 14.23 7.26
C VAL A 368 26.07 14.67 5.81
N GLY A 369 24.87 15.06 5.39
CA GLY A 369 24.62 15.51 4.03
C GLY A 369 23.19 16.00 3.88
N PRO A 370 22.94 17.02 3.03
CA PRO A 370 21.60 17.52 2.76
C PRO A 370 20.70 16.38 2.26
N SER A 371 19.44 16.32 2.72
CA SER A 371 18.48 15.31 2.27
C SER A 371 18.30 15.39 0.75
N LYS A 372 18.06 14.26 0.07
CA LYS A 372 17.79 14.27 -1.40
C LYS A 372 16.65 15.23 -1.76
N ALA A 373 15.66 15.36 -0.88
CA ALA A 373 14.57 16.33 -1.02
C ALA A 373 15.07 17.78 -0.91
N SER A 374 16.03 18.08 -0.04
CA SER A 374 16.66 19.41 0.03
C SER A 374 17.53 19.75 -1.16
N VAL A 375 18.15 18.75 -1.80
CA VAL A 375 18.86 18.94 -3.07
C VAL A 375 17.88 19.19 -4.22
N LEU A 376 16.76 18.46 -4.25
CA LEU A 376 15.75 18.58 -5.31
C LEU A 376 14.89 19.86 -5.20
N LEU A 377 14.52 20.26 -3.98
CA LEU A 377 13.66 21.41 -3.72
C LEU A 377 14.46 22.74 -3.65
N GLY A 378 15.79 22.66 -3.57
CA GLY A 378 16.66 23.82 -3.41
C GLY A 378 16.41 24.57 -2.10
N SER A 379 16.58 25.89 -2.14
CA SER A 379 16.35 26.81 -1.02
C SER A 379 15.12 27.68 -1.24
N GLY A 380 14.37 28.00 -0.17
CA GLY A 380 13.26 28.93 -0.19
C GLY A 380 12.06 28.47 0.64
N ARG A 381 11.06 29.34 0.81
CA ARG A 381 9.91 29.10 1.71
C ARG A 381 9.19 27.78 1.44
N VAL A 382 8.97 27.42 0.17
CA VAL A 382 8.31 26.15 -0.19
C VAL A 382 9.17 24.94 0.18
N ALA A 383 10.48 25.00 -0.06
CA ALA A 383 11.41 23.94 0.34
C ALA A 383 11.47 23.82 1.87
N ASP A 384 11.56 24.93 2.58
CA ASP A 384 11.61 24.95 4.05
C ASP A 384 10.30 24.46 4.69
N THR A 385 9.18 24.65 4.00
CA THR A 385 7.87 24.11 4.38
C THR A 385 7.81 22.60 4.15
N LEU A 386 8.10 22.14 2.93
CA LEU A 386 8.02 20.73 2.59
C LEU A 386 9.04 19.88 3.34
N LEU A 387 10.17 20.48 3.74
CA LEU A 387 11.22 19.85 4.54
C LEU A 387 11.00 20.01 6.06
N TRP A 388 9.89 20.60 6.50
CA TRP A 388 9.56 20.78 7.92
C TRP A 388 10.61 21.58 8.72
N LYS A 389 11.36 22.47 8.05
CA LYS A 389 12.34 23.32 8.73
C LYS A 389 11.66 24.43 9.52
N ASP A 390 10.59 25.01 8.99
CA ASP A 390 9.70 25.92 9.73
C ASP A 390 8.43 25.16 10.14
N LYS A 391 8.45 24.61 11.35
CA LYS A 391 7.34 23.81 11.89
C LYS A 391 6.03 24.60 11.97
N LYS A 392 6.09 25.91 12.21
CA LYS A 392 4.90 26.74 12.43
C LYS A 392 4.20 26.98 11.10
N TRP A 393 4.95 27.42 10.09
CA TRP A 393 4.41 27.66 8.75
C TRP A 393 3.99 26.35 8.06
N THR A 394 4.74 25.27 8.26
CA THR A 394 4.38 23.95 7.72
C THR A 394 3.09 23.41 8.32
N LEU A 395 2.89 23.55 9.63
CA LEU A 395 1.65 23.14 10.28
C LEU A 395 0.47 23.98 9.76
N THR A 396 0.65 25.29 9.60
CA THR A 396 -0.37 26.19 9.02
C THR A 396 -0.72 25.79 7.58
N ALA A 397 0.28 25.54 6.74
CA ALA A 397 0.07 25.12 5.36
C ALA A 397 -0.67 23.77 5.27
N VAL A 398 -0.32 22.81 6.13
CA VAL A 398 -1.02 21.51 6.23
C VAL A 398 -2.46 21.70 6.68
N LEU A 399 -2.72 22.52 7.69
CA LEU A 399 -4.09 22.80 8.16
C LEU A 399 -4.95 23.47 7.08
N ILE A 400 -4.38 24.40 6.30
CA ILE A 400 -5.07 25.02 5.15
C ILE A 400 -5.38 23.97 4.08
N LEU A 401 -4.43 23.09 3.75
CA LEU A 401 -4.64 22.00 2.80
C LEU A 401 -5.71 21.00 3.27
N VAL A 402 -5.72 20.67 4.56
CA VAL A 402 -6.76 19.81 5.16
C VAL A 402 -8.13 20.49 5.11
N ALA A 403 -8.20 21.79 5.41
CA ALA A 403 -9.45 22.55 5.30
C ALA A 403 -9.95 22.58 3.85
N ILE A 404 -9.07 22.84 2.88
CA ILE A 404 -9.41 22.78 1.44
C ILE A 404 -9.93 21.38 1.08
N TYR A 405 -9.24 20.31 1.51
CA TYR A 405 -9.67 18.94 1.25
C TYR A 405 -11.08 18.64 1.80
N TYR A 406 -11.36 19.04 3.05
CA TYR A 406 -12.68 18.80 3.66
C TYR A 406 -13.80 19.68 3.09
N ILE A 407 -13.47 20.89 2.63
CA ILE A 407 -14.46 21.82 2.05
C ILE A 407 -14.78 21.45 0.60
N PHE A 408 -13.78 21.04 -0.19
CA PHE A 408 -13.94 20.85 -1.63
C PHE A 408 -14.00 19.38 -2.06
N ILE A 409 -13.32 18.45 -1.38
CA ILE A 409 -13.14 17.06 -1.88
C ILE A 409 -14.06 16.08 -1.16
N VAL A 410 -14.15 16.15 0.17
CA VAL A 410 -14.94 15.19 0.97
C VAL A 410 -16.45 15.22 0.68
N PRO A 411 -17.11 16.38 0.51
CA PRO A 411 -18.57 16.41 0.37
C PRO A 411 -19.06 16.18 -1.07
N GLY A 412 -18.16 16.12 -2.06
CA GLY A 412 -18.53 16.06 -3.48
C GLY A 412 -19.22 17.32 -4.02
N TYR A 413 -19.09 18.46 -3.34
CA TYR A 413 -19.67 19.73 -3.77
C TYR A 413 -19.05 20.23 -5.07
N THR A 414 -19.86 20.89 -5.91
CA THR A 414 -19.30 21.69 -6.99
C THR A 414 -18.44 22.81 -6.41
N ILE A 415 -17.44 23.27 -7.16
CA ILE A 415 -16.56 24.37 -6.75
C ILE A 415 -17.40 25.58 -6.28
N ILE A 416 -18.51 25.84 -6.97
CA ILE A 416 -19.46 26.93 -6.68
C ILE A 416 -20.12 26.75 -5.30
N THR A 417 -20.63 25.55 -5.01
CA THR A 417 -21.26 25.25 -3.71
C THR A 417 -20.26 25.34 -2.55
N ALA A 418 -19.01 24.92 -2.76
CA ALA A 418 -17.97 25.03 -1.75
C ALA A 418 -17.57 26.50 -1.45
N PHE A 419 -17.45 27.34 -2.49
CA PHE A 419 -17.19 28.78 -2.31
C PHE A 419 -18.34 29.50 -1.61
N SER A 420 -19.59 29.18 -1.97
CA SER A 420 -20.77 29.74 -1.31
C SER A 420 -20.80 29.43 0.19
N LYS A 421 -20.50 28.18 0.57
CA LYS A 421 -20.42 27.77 1.99
C LYS A 421 -19.28 28.44 2.75
N LEU A 422 -18.13 28.64 2.10
CA LEU A 422 -17.01 29.36 2.72
C LEU A 422 -17.37 30.83 3.00
N LEU A 423 -18.02 31.50 2.03
CA LEU A 423 -18.51 32.87 2.20
C LEU A 423 -19.57 32.96 3.29
N LEU A 424 -20.48 31.99 3.37
CA LEU A 424 -21.48 31.90 4.44
C LEU A 424 -20.83 31.76 5.82
N LEU A 425 -19.81 30.91 5.96
CA LEU A 425 -19.08 30.73 7.22
C LEU A 425 -18.37 32.03 7.65
N MET A 426 -17.75 32.73 6.69
CA MET A 426 -17.11 34.02 6.93
C MET A 426 -18.13 35.10 7.35
N LEU A 427 -19.32 35.10 6.73
CA LEU A 427 -20.40 36.00 7.13
C LEU A 427 -20.86 35.71 8.56
N ILE A 428 -21.13 34.44 8.89
CA ILE A 428 -21.53 34.02 10.24
C ILE A 428 -20.47 34.43 11.27
N PHE A 429 -19.18 34.23 10.95
CA PHE A 429 -18.08 34.65 11.81
C PHE A 429 -18.09 36.16 12.05
N LEU A 430 -18.22 36.98 10.99
CA LEU A 430 -18.26 38.44 11.11
C LEU A 430 -19.49 38.92 11.90
N VAL A 431 -20.64 38.26 11.72
CA VAL A 431 -21.86 38.53 12.49
C VAL A 431 -21.64 38.20 13.96
N ILE A 432 -21.15 37.01 14.29
CA ILE A 432 -20.83 36.62 15.66
C ILE A 432 -19.84 37.62 16.27
N HIS A 433 -18.75 37.95 15.56
CA HIS A 433 -17.76 38.93 16.00
C HIS A 433 -18.36 40.32 16.25
N SER A 434 -19.36 40.74 15.47
CA SER A 434 -20.06 42.03 15.68
C SER A 434 -20.92 42.05 16.95
N PHE A 435 -21.43 40.89 17.38
CA PHE A 435 -22.25 40.73 18.57
C PHE A 435 -21.44 40.44 19.85
N LEU A 436 -20.15 40.12 19.75
CA LEU A 436 -19.30 39.86 20.92
C LEU A 436 -19.04 41.17 21.72
N PRO A 437 -19.22 41.16 23.06
CA PRO A 437 -18.86 42.29 23.91
C PRO A 437 -17.34 42.52 23.95
N GLU A 438 -16.92 43.77 24.18
CA GLU A 438 -15.50 44.20 24.12
C GLU A 438 -14.60 43.57 25.19
N LYS A 439 -15.20 43.01 26.25
CA LYS A 439 -14.49 42.24 27.29
C LYS A 439 -15.17 40.90 27.47
N ILE A 440 -14.42 39.84 27.22
CA ILE A 440 -14.84 38.45 27.48
C ILE A 440 -13.73 37.79 28.28
N PHE A 441 -14.06 37.30 29.48
CA PHE A 441 -13.13 36.57 30.36
C PHE A 441 -11.75 37.24 30.56
N GLY A 442 -11.71 38.57 30.71
CA GLY A 442 -10.47 39.32 31.00
C GLY A 442 -9.60 39.67 29.79
N TYR A 443 -9.99 39.26 28.57
CA TYR A 443 -9.32 39.68 27.34
C TYR A 443 -10.13 40.78 26.65
N THR A 444 -9.46 41.87 26.27
CA THR A 444 -10.04 42.96 25.46
C THR A 444 -10.01 42.56 23.99
N LEU A 445 -11.20 42.36 23.40
CA LEU A 445 -11.35 42.14 21.97
C LEU A 445 -11.42 43.49 21.25
N GLU A 446 -10.49 43.72 20.34
CA GLU A 446 -10.42 44.94 19.54
C GLU A 446 -11.58 44.93 18.52
N LYS A 447 -12.60 45.76 18.74
CA LYS A 447 -13.75 45.84 17.84
C LYS A 447 -13.39 46.55 16.55
N ILE A 448 -13.96 46.06 15.46
CA ILE A 448 -13.78 46.61 14.11
C ILE A 448 -14.62 47.90 14.02
N PRO A 449 -14.03 49.07 13.75
CA PRO A 449 -14.75 50.34 13.71
C PRO A 449 -15.67 50.45 12.48
N ALA A 450 -16.81 51.16 12.61
CA ALA A 450 -17.84 51.24 11.56
C ALA A 450 -17.39 51.97 10.28
N SER A 451 -16.37 52.84 10.38
CA SER A 451 -15.72 53.49 9.23
C SER A 451 -15.12 52.49 8.25
N SER A 452 -14.81 51.29 8.74
CA SER A 452 -14.28 50.19 7.94
C SER A 452 -15.26 49.52 7.01
N PHE A 453 -16.51 49.95 6.96
CA PHE A 453 -17.50 49.36 6.08
C PHE A 453 -17.99 50.32 4.99
N HIS A 454 -17.38 51.50 4.86
CA HIS A 454 -17.73 52.50 3.86
C HIS A 454 -16.81 52.41 2.63
N LEU A 455 -17.30 51.79 1.55
CA LEU A 455 -16.65 51.86 0.24
C LEU A 455 -17.25 52.99 -0.59
N SER A 456 -16.39 53.84 -1.18
CA SER A 456 -16.84 54.81 -2.19
C SER A 456 -17.19 54.10 -3.50
N ASP A 457 -18.20 54.60 -4.22
CA ASP A 457 -18.67 54.01 -5.47
C ASP A 457 -17.55 53.83 -6.50
N GLU A 458 -16.60 54.76 -6.52
CA GLU A 458 -15.46 54.75 -7.43
C GLU A 458 -14.46 53.60 -7.14
N LYS A 459 -14.24 53.27 -5.86
CA LYS A 459 -13.40 52.14 -5.45
C LYS A 459 -14.09 50.81 -5.73
N SER A 460 -15.40 50.74 -5.50
CA SER A 460 -16.22 49.56 -5.82
C SER A 460 -16.21 49.27 -7.32
N LEU A 461 -16.34 50.30 -8.17
CA LEU A 461 -16.32 50.15 -9.63
C LEU A 461 -14.95 49.67 -10.14
N ARG A 462 -13.85 50.24 -9.65
CA ARG A 462 -12.48 49.79 -10.02
C ARG A 462 -12.21 48.34 -9.61
N LEU A 463 -12.69 47.93 -8.42
CA LEU A 463 -12.57 46.55 -7.96
C LEU A 463 -13.39 45.59 -8.81
N ALA A 464 -14.64 45.94 -9.15
CA ALA A 464 -15.49 45.14 -10.02
C ALA A 464 -14.83 44.94 -11.39
N HIS A 465 -14.25 46.00 -11.98
CA HIS A 465 -13.49 45.91 -13.22
C HIS A 465 -12.25 45.03 -13.11
N SER A 466 -11.51 45.09 -12.01
CA SER A 466 -10.32 44.25 -11.78
C SER A 466 -10.67 42.76 -11.67
N VAL A 467 -11.74 42.44 -10.95
CA VAL A 467 -12.24 41.07 -10.80
C VAL A 467 -12.77 40.55 -12.14
N ALA A 468 -13.56 41.34 -12.87
CA ALA A 468 -14.05 40.97 -14.20
C ALA A 468 -12.89 40.74 -15.19
N SER A 469 -11.87 41.60 -15.16
CA SER A 469 -10.67 41.44 -16.00
C SER A 469 -9.89 40.15 -15.67
N SER A 470 -9.71 39.86 -14.38
CA SER A 470 -9.01 38.65 -13.91
C SER A 470 -9.79 37.38 -14.27
N TRP A 471 -11.11 37.42 -14.15
CA TRP A 471 -12.00 36.33 -14.57
C TRP A 471 -11.92 36.10 -16.08
N ASN A 472 -12.06 37.15 -16.88
CA ASN A 472 -11.98 37.06 -18.34
C ASN A 472 -10.61 36.54 -18.81
N THR A 473 -9.53 36.93 -18.14
CA THR A 473 -8.19 36.42 -18.40
C THR A 473 -8.10 34.93 -18.07
N SER A 474 -8.62 34.51 -16.91
CA SER A 474 -8.62 33.11 -16.48
C SER A 474 -9.44 32.21 -17.42
N ILE A 475 -10.61 32.68 -17.86
CA ILE A 475 -11.45 32.00 -18.85
C ILE A 475 -10.75 31.94 -20.21
N THR A 476 -10.02 32.98 -20.61
CA THR A 476 -9.25 32.98 -21.86
C THR A 476 -8.10 31.97 -21.81
N VAL A 477 -7.39 31.87 -20.68
CA VAL A 477 -6.37 30.84 -20.45
C VAL A 477 -6.99 29.44 -20.47
N LEU A 478 -8.14 29.24 -19.83
CA LEU A 478 -8.87 27.97 -19.87
C LEU A 478 -9.32 27.60 -21.29
N LYS A 479 -9.83 28.57 -22.07
CA LYS A 479 -10.20 28.40 -23.48
C LYS A 479 -8.98 28.12 -24.38
N SER A 480 -7.82 28.68 -24.05
CA SER A 480 -6.56 28.40 -24.75
C SER A 480 -6.06 26.98 -24.44
N LEU A 481 -6.15 26.56 -23.18
CA LEU A 481 -5.79 25.20 -22.74
C LEU A 481 -6.73 24.15 -23.34
N SER A 482 -8.03 24.44 -23.45
CA SER A 482 -9.00 23.51 -24.06
C SER A 482 -8.86 23.39 -25.59
N LYS A 483 -8.19 24.34 -26.25
CA LYS A 483 -7.84 24.30 -27.67
C LYS A 483 -6.48 23.63 -27.96
N GLY A 484 -5.78 23.12 -26.94
CA GLY A 484 -4.58 22.30 -27.10
C GLY A 484 -3.27 23.04 -27.37
N CYS A 485 -3.18 24.35 -27.10
CA CYS A 485 -1.91 25.07 -27.22
C CYS A 485 -0.99 24.78 -26.02
N TYR A 486 0.24 24.34 -26.28
CA TYR A 486 1.29 24.18 -25.26
C TYR A 486 1.65 25.54 -24.64
N LEU A 487 1.77 25.58 -23.31
CA LEU A 487 2.18 26.75 -22.54
C LEU A 487 3.62 27.16 -22.92
N PRO A 488 3.92 28.42 -23.31
CA PRO A 488 5.30 28.87 -23.33
C PRO A 488 5.80 29.08 -21.90
N ILE A 489 7.01 28.59 -21.61
CA ILE A 489 7.70 28.50 -20.31
C ILE A 489 8.05 29.86 -19.66
N ASN A 490 7.47 30.99 -20.10
CA ASN A 490 7.78 32.32 -19.55
C ASN A 490 6.61 32.99 -18.81
N THR A 491 6.06 32.33 -17.80
CA THR A 491 5.24 33.01 -16.76
C THR A 491 6.10 33.40 -15.56
N LYS A 492 7.11 34.24 -15.80
CA LYS A 492 7.86 34.96 -14.74
C LYS A 492 7.44 36.42 -14.60
N LEU A 493 6.32 36.83 -15.20
CA LEU A 493 6.01 38.26 -15.41
C LEU A 493 4.53 38.64 -15.16
N ALA A 494 3.90 38.08 -14.12
CA ALA A 494 2.56 38.52 -13.68
C ALA A 494 2.44 38.78 -12.17
N TRP A 495 3.55 38.90 -11.45
CA TRP A 495 3.58 39.28 -10.03
C TRP A 495 4.53 40.47 -9.73
N GLY A 496 4.89 41.24 -10.76
CA GLY A 496 5.88 42.34 -10.67
C GLY A 496 5.35 43.76 -10.87
N HIS A 497 4.06 43.97 -11.18
CA HIS A 497 3.52 45.30 -11.48
C HIS A 497 2.60 45.86 -10.38
N ILE A 498 3.11 45.96 -9.15
CA ILE A 498 2.52 46.82 -8.10
C ILE A 498 3.56 47.80 -7.50
N THR A 499 4.80 47.86 -8.01
CA THR A 499 5.80 48.81 -7.50
C THR A 499 6.56 49.50 -8.62
N SER A 500 6.05 50.65 -9.06
CA SER A 500 6.81 51.85 -9.48
C SER A 500 5.86 52.86 -10.14
N GLU A 501 5.69 54.02 -9.50
CA GLU A 501 5.20 55.22 -10.17
C GLU A 501 6.29 55.82 -11.07
N PRO A 502 5.93 56.56 -12.13
CA PRO A 502 6.86 56.96 -13.18
C PRO A 502 7.53 58.32 -12.92
N ILE A 503 8.81 58.39 -13.28
CA ILE A 503 9.62 59.61 -13.36
C ILE A 503 9.27 60.36 -14.66
N HIS A 504 8.97 61.66 -14.59
CA HIS A 504 9.10 62.59 -15.71
C HIS A 504 9.84 63.87 -15.28
N GLN A 505 10.87 64.22 -16.06
CA GLN A 505 11.74 65.40 -15.98
C GLN A 505 11.18 66.64 -16.72
N ARG A 506 11.43 67.83 -16.14
CA ARG A 506 11.79 69.17 -16.71
C ARG A 506 11.12 70.27 -15.86
N SER A 507 11.69 71.42 -15.50
CA SER A 507 12.98 72.10 -15.73
C SER A 507 13.04 73.37 -14.84
N HIS A 508 14.22 73.73 -14.32
CA HIS A 508 14.76 75.04 -13.87
C HIS A 508 13.89 76.09 -13.11
N VAL A 509 14.35 76.56 -11.93
CA VAL A 509 14.99 77.89 -11.66
C VAL A 509 15.17 78.13 -10.13
N GLU A 510 16.41 78.47 -9.77
CA GLU A 510 16.97 79.30 -8.66
C GLU A 510 16.49 79.32 -7.18
N SER A 511 17.48 79.02 -6.32
CA SER A 511 17.99 79.83 -5.18
C SER A 511 17.49 79.61 -3.73
N HIS A 512 18.50 79.53 -2.86
CA HIS A 512 18.59 79.78 -1.40
C HIS A 512 17.91 78.84 -0.37
N GLY A 513 18.78 78.23 0.46
CA GLY A 513 18.72 78.45 1.91
C GLY A 513 18.06 77.39 2.81
N SER A 514 18.90 76.57 3.46
CA SER A 514 18.90 76.28 4.90
C SER A 514 17.75 75.51 5.61
N LEU A 515 18.19 74.52 6.40
CA LEU A 515 17.63 74.00 7.67
C LEU A 515 16.44 73.01 7.69
N ALA A 516 16.78 71.81 8.19
CA ALA A 516 16.21 71.13 9.36
C ALA A 516 15.07 70.09 9.22
N SER A 517 15.28 69.04 10.03
CA SER A 517 14.34 68.07 10.64
C SER A 517 13.85 66.89 9.81
N GLY A 518 14.18 65.70 10.32
CA GLY A 518 13.80 64.41 9.73
C GLY A 518 12.37 63.99 10.06
N HIS A 519 11.93 62.89 9.47
CA HIS A 519 10.98 61.96 10.09
C HIS A 519 11.05 60.58 9.43
N GLN A 520 10.83 59.60 10.30
CA GLN A 520 11.02 58.17 10.17
C GLN A 520 9.77 57.53 9.57
N THR A 521 9.92 56.60 8.62
CA THR A 521 8.80 55.88 7.97
C THR A 521 8.32 54.72 8.85
N ASP A 522 7.09 54.81 9.34
CA ASP A 522 6.37 53.70 9.98
C ASP A 522 5.41 53.02 8.98
N LEU A 523 5.43 51.68 8.99
CA LEU A 523 4.53 50.78 8.27
C LEU A 523 3.20 50.63 9.03
N VAL A 524 2.07 50.87 8.36
CA VAL A 524 0.70 50.68 8.90
C VAL A 524 0.06 49.40 8.31
N PRO A 525 -0.69 48.58 9.08
CA PRO A 525 -1.26 47.31 8.62
C PRO A 525 -2.55 47.47 7.81
N LEU A 526 -2.78 46.53 6.89
CA LEU A 526 -3.98 46.39 6.05
C LEU A 526 -5.26 46.23 6.88
N SER A 527 -6.20 47.18 6.73
CA SER A 527 -7.47 47.23 7.46
C SER A 527 -8.56 46.33 6.85
N LEU A 528 -9.44 45.87 7.73
CA LEU A 528 -10.49 44.87 7.56
C LEU A 528 -11.71 45.37 6.75
N GLU A 529 -11.50 46.27 5.78
CA GLU A 529 -12.59 47.06 5.17
C GLU A 529 -13.24 46.45 3.92
N SER A 530 -12.78 45.28 3.48
CA SER A 530 -13.11 44.80 2.13
C SER A 530 -14.33 43.87 2.03
N TRP A 531 -14.99 43.46 3.12
CA TRP A 531 -15.85 42.28 3.10
C TRP A 531 -17.38 42.51 3.16
N THR A 532 -17.89 43.61 3.73
CA THR A 532 -19.34 43.80 3.93
C THR A 532 -20.09 44.28 2.69
N ALA A 533 -19.45 45.05 1.80
CA ALA A 533 -20.04 45.45 0.51
C ALA A 533 -19.92 44.36 -0.58
N ARG A 534 -19.08 43.33 -0.38
CA ARG A 534 -18.85 42.27 -1.36
C ARG A 534 -19.96 41.20 -1.39
N ILE A 535 -20.67 41.02 -0.28
CA ILE A 535 -21.64 39.92 -0.12
C ILE A 535 -22.98 40.22 -0.86
N PRO A 536 -23.57 41.43 -0.78
CA PRO A 536 -24.76 41.76 -1.56
C PRO A 536 -24.48 41.81 -3.08
N LEU A 537 -23.30 42.31 -3.48
CA LEU A 537 -22.87 42.38 -4.88
C LEU A 537 -22.62 40.99 -5.47
N ALA A 538 -22.03 40.07 -4.69
CA ALA A 538 -21.91 38.66 -5.07
C ALA A 538 -23.29 37.99 -5.20
N PHE A 539 -24.27 38.37 -4.36
CA PHE A 539 -25.66 37.90 -4.45
C PHE A 539 -26.38 38.39 -5.70
N VAL A 540 -26.16 39.65 -6.12
CA VAL A 540 -26.71 40.21 -7.37
C VAL A 540 -26.08 39.53 -8.59
N ILE A 541 -24.77 39.27 -8.56
CA ILE A 541 -24.05 38.52 -9.61
C ILE A 541 -24.56 37.06 -9.67
N PHE A 542 -24.83 36.44 -8.52
CA PHE A 542 -25.43 35.11 -8.43
C PHE A 542 -26.86 35.06 -8.97
N TYR A 543 -27.70 36.03 -8.60
CA TYR A 543 -29.08 36.13 -9.08
C TYR A 543 -29.16 36.37 -10.59
N MET A 544 -28.23 37.16 -11.15
CA MET A 544 -28.09 37.33 -12.59
C MET A 544 -27.60 36.07 -13.31
N TYR A 545 -26.77 35.25 -12.66
CA TYR A 545 -26.34 33.95 -13.19
C TYR A 545 -27.49 32.94 -13.18
N GLU A 546 -28.25 32.84 -12.09
CA GLU A 546 -29.45 31.99 -11.95
C GLU A 546 -30.51 32.33 -13.01
N LYS A 547 -30.72 33.63 -13.31
CA LYS A 547 -31.66 34.06 -14.36
C LYS A 547 -31.21 33.74 -15.79
N LYS A 548 -29.93 33.42 -16.00
CA LYS A 548 -29.33 33.12 -17.31
C LYS A 548 -28.69 31.73 -17.38
N GLU A 549 -28.98 30.88 -16.40
CA GLU A 549 -28.39 29.56 -16.22
C GLU A 549 -28.60 28.68 -17.45
N GLN A 550 -29.81 28.67 -18.03
CA GLN A 550 -30.12 27.90 -19.24
C GLN A 550 -29.34 28.37 -20.48
N GLU A 551 -29.05 29.67 -20.59
CA GLU A 551 -28.26 30.24 -21.70
C GLU A 551 -26.79 29.83 -21.57
N ILE A 552 -26.24 29.87 -20.35
CA ILE A 552 -24.85 29.53 -20.04
C ILE A 552 -24.62 28.02 -20.13
N ASP A 553 -25.53 27.22 -19.60
CA ASP A 553 -25.48 25.76 -19.71
C ASP A 553 -25.68 25.29 -21.15
N SER A 554 -26.47 26.00 -21.97
CA SER A 554 -26.57 25.70 -23.42
C SER A 554 -25.23 25.88 -24.13
N ILE A 555 -24.46 26.93 -23.78
CA ILE A 555 -23.14 27.21 -24.35
C ILE A 555 -22.11 26.15 -23.88
N VAL A 556 -22.22 25.69 -22.64
CA VAL A 556 -21.35 24.63 -22.08
C VAL A 556 -21.71 23.26 -22.67
N LEU A 557 -22.99 22.95 -22.85
CA LEU A 557 -23.46 21.72 -23.50
C LEU A 557 -23.14 21.71 -24.99
N GLU A 558 -23.21 22.85 -25.67
CA GLU A 558 -22.80 22.99 -27.07
C GLU A 558 -21.28 22.76 -27.22
N ALA A 559 -20.47 23.28 -26.29
CA ALA A 559 -19.03 23.01 -26.22
C ALA A 559 -18.72 21.52 -25.93
N LEU A 560 -19.50 20.86 -25.08
CA LEU A 560 -19.36 19.42 -24.81
C LEU A 560 -19.83 18.55 -26.01
N SER A 561 -20.88 18.97 -26.74
CA SER A 561 -21.36 18.26 -27.94
C SER A 561 -20.39 18.35 -29.11
N ILE A 562 -19.70 19.49 -29.26
CA ILE A 562 -18.62 19.68 -30.23
C ILE A 562 -17.44 18.74 -29.89
N GLY A 563 -17.09 18.58 -28.61
CA GLY A 563 -16.12 17.58 -28.16
C GLY A 563 -16.53 16.12 -28.45
N GLY A 564 -17.83 15.81 -28.33
CA GLY A 564 -18.41 14.50 -28.69
C GLY A 564 -18.38 14.21 -30.19
N LYS A 565 -18.73 15.20 -31.04
CA LYS A 565 -18.63 15.11 -32.51
C LYS A 565 -17.18 14.99 -32.99
N PHE A 566 -16.23 15.63 -32.29
CA PHE A 566 -14.79 15.53 -32.58
C PHE A 566 -14.25 14.12 -32.28
N LYS A 567 -14.65 13.50 -31.16
CA LYS A 567 -14.35 12.09 -30.83
C LYS A 567 -14.92 11.10 -31.87
N SER A 568 -16.16 11.32 -32.34
CA SER A 568 -16.81 10.47 -33.36
C SER A 568 -16.13 10.56 -34.74
N ASN A 569 -15.73 11.76 -35.17
CA ASN A 569 -15.02 11.97 -36.43
C ASN A 569 -13.57 11.44 -36.40
N ILE A 570 -12.88 11.50 -35.26
CA ILE A 570 -11.55 10.89 -35.09
C ILE A 570 -11.66 9.36 -35.09
N ALA A 571 -12.65 8.78 -34.42
CA ALA A 571 -12.87 7.33 -34.44
C ALA A 571 -13.21 6.82 -35.86
N ARG A 572 -13.97 7.59 -36.65
CA ARG A 572 -14.29 7.26 -38.04
C ARG A 572 -13.08 7.37 -38.98
N LYS A 573 -12.20 8.36 -38.79
CA LYS A 573 -10.92 8.49 -39.54
C LYS A 573 -9.91 7.39 -39.20
N PHE A 574 -9.87 6.93 -37.95
CA PHE A 574 -8.98 5.82 -37.55
C PHE A 574 -9.47 4.44 -38.04
N LEU A 575 -10.78 4.24 -38.18
CA LEU A 575 -11.34 2.98 -38.71
C LEU A 575 -11.22 2.86 -40.25
N THR A 576 -11.20 3.97 -41.00
CA THR A 576 -10.99 3.95 -42.46
C THR A 576 -9.51 3.94 -42.87
N SER A 577 -8.58 4.37 -42.00
CA SER A 577 -7.14 4.40 -42.29
C SER A 577 -6.44 3.03 -42.17
N LYS A 578 -7.13 1.95 -41.78
CA LYS A 578 -6.52 0.62 -41.58
C LYS A 578 -6.83 -0.38 -42.69
N LYS A 579 -7.25 0.09 -43.87
CA LYS A 579 -7.61 -0.78 -45.01
C LYS A 579 -6.83 -0.52 -46.30
N ASN A 580 -5.82 0.35 -46.29
CA ASN A 580 -4.81 0.45 -47.34
C ASN A 580 -3.45 0.65 -46.67
N ASP A 581 -2.82 -0.46 -46.34
CA ASP A 581 -1.40 -0.76 -46.52
C ASP A 581 -1.16 -2.22 -46.12
#